data_AF-A0A820UB11-F1
#
_entry.id   AF-A0A820UB11-F1
#
_cell.length_a   1.000
_cell.length_b   1.000
_cell.length_c   1.000
_cell.angle_alpha   90.00
_cell.angle_beta   90.00
_cell.angle_gamma   90.00
#
_symmetry.space_group_name_H-M   'P 1'
#
loop_
_entity.id
_entity.type
_entity.pdbx_description
1 polymer ?
#
loop_
_entity_poly.entity_id
_entity_poly.type
_entity_poly.pdbx_seq_one_letter_code
_entity_poly.pdbx_strand_id
1 'polypeptide(L)'
;CLLQSKWIDWDIKIYYELNNVQAQACTTTLNEELGQIEYIFSDKTGTLIQNIMTFNKCSIREKLYDYVTDEAGNEIQDTEKLKAIEFDEKEKDDYFQWYNQILLDAIKNNDKDKFVTEDFRTLYLAYRELNESEYREWSEKMNQANTSMEKREEKVKDSYEQIENHLKLNGATAIEDKLQDGVPQCIERLARAGIKIWVLTGDKIGQALRYALENKLKMKFLERGTMCKAVVCCRVTLLQKAQVVELVMQNEKKITLAIGGDGANDVSMIQKAHIGVGISGQE
;
A
#
# COMPACT_ATOMS: atom_id res chain seq x y z
N CYS A 1 -29.11 -21.73 -13.39
CA CYS A 1 -27.86 -21.27 -14.04
C CYS A 1 -28.04 -20.02 -14.90
N LEU A 2 -28.59 -20.08 -16.13
CA LEU A 2 -28.71 -18.89 -17.01
C LEU A 2 -29.56 -17.74 -16.42
N LEU A 3 -30.72 -18.04 -15.85
CA LEU A 3 -31.61 -17.02 -15.27
C LEU A 3 -31.00 -16.31 -14.05
N GLN A 4 -30.32 -17.06 -13.17
CA GLN A 4 -29.63 -16.49 -12.00
C GLN A 4 -28.52 -15.51 -12.41
N SER A 5 -27.79 -15.84 -13.48
CA SER A 5 -26.75 -14.96 -14.03
C SER A 5 -27.33 -13.65 -14.53
N LYS A 6 -28.52 -13.70 -15.17
CA LYS A 6 -29.25 -12.50 -15.60
C LYS A 6 -29.75 -11.64 -14.45
N TRP A 7 -30.10 -12.24 -13.30
CA TRP A 7 -30.44 -11.47 -12.11
C TRP A 7 -29.25 -10.73 -11.52
N ILE A 8 -28.05 -11.31 -11.57
CA ILE A 8 -26.82 -10.61 -11.20
C ILE A 8 -26.60 -9.43 -12.16
N ASP A 9 -26.71 -9.67 -13.47
CA ASP A 9 -26.52 -8.61 -14.49
C ASP A 9 -27.48 -7.42 -14.30
N TRP A 10 -28.70 -7.67 -13.80
CA TRP A 10 -29.77 -6.67 -13.66
C TRP A 10 -29.91 -6.07 -12.26
N ASP A 11 -29.10 -6.49 -11.29
CA ASP A 11 -29.24 -5.98 -9.92
C ASP A 11 -28.66 -4.55 -9.81
N ILE A 12 -29.56 -3.61 -9.57
CA ILE A 12 -29.26 -2.18 -9.43
C ILE A 12 -28.30 -1.92 -8.26
N LYS A 13 -28.26 -2.78 -7.23
CA LYS A 13 -27.36 -2.60 -6.08
C LYS A 13 -25.89 -2.85 -6.39
N ILE A 14 -25.60 -3.55 -7.48
CA ILE A 14 -24.24 -3.81 -7.97
C ILE A 14 -23.99 -3.13 -9.32
N TYR A 15 -24.75 -2.08 -9.60
CA TYR A 15 -24.52 -1.13 -10.68
C TYR A 15 -23.67 0.04 -10.17
N TYR A 16 -22.57 0.33 -10.86
CA TYR A 16 -21.66 1.41 -10.54
C TYR A 16 -21.99 2.65 -11.39
N GLU A 17 -22.67 3.62 -10.77
CA GLU A 17 -23.25 4.77 -11.46
C GLU A 17 -22.20 5.67 -12.11
N LEU A 18 -21.08 5.93 -11.42
CA LEU A 18 -20.06 6.89 -11.85
C LEU A 18 -19.48 6.56 -13.23
N ASN A 19 -19.31 5.28 -13.54
CA ASN A 19 -18.79 4.83 -14.84
C ASN A 19 -19.85 4.15 -15.71
N ASN A 20 -21.12 4.13 -15.28
CA ASN A 20 -22.20 3.42 -15.96
C ASN A 20 -21.85 1.95 -16.26
N VAL A 21 -21.36 1.23 -15.25
CA VAL A 21 -20.96 -0.18 -15.37
C VAL A 21 -21.84 -1.06 -14.51
N GLN A 22 -22.48 -2.04 -15.13
CA GLN A 22 -23.22 -3.10 -14.44
C GLN A 22 -22.32 -4.30 -14.16
N ALA A 23 -22.63 -5.06 -13.10
CA ALA A 23 -22.04 -6.37 -12.92
C ALA A 23 -22.34 -7.28 -14.13
N GLN A 24 -21.39 -8.13 -14.50
CA GLN A 24 -21.57 -9.06 -15.61
C GLN A 24 -21.12 -10.47 -15.22
N ALA A 25 -22.06 -11.41 -15.22
CA ALA A 25 -21.77 -12.82 -15.03
C ALA A 25 -21.26 -13.45 -16.34
N CYS A 26 -19.94 -13.52 -16.51
CA CYS A 26 -19.31 -14.09 -17.70
C CYS A 26 -19.44 -15.62 -17.80
N THR A 27 -19.65 -16.31 -16.68
CA THR A 27 -19.85 -17.77 -16.64
C THR A 27 -21.12 -18.10 -15.87
N THR A 28 -22.03 -18.83 -16.49
CA THR A 28 -23.40 -19.03 -15.96
C THR A 28 -23.55 -20.24 -15.04
N THR A 29 -22.51 -21.07 -14.92
CA THR A 29 -22.52 -22.34 -14.18
C THR A 29 -22.00 -22.21 -12.74
N LEU A 30 -21.33 -21.11 -12.38
CA LEU A 30 -20.62 -20.97 -11.10
C LEU A 30 -21.45 -20.27 -10.00
N ASN A 31 -22.73 -20.02 -10.24
CA ASN A 31 -23.56 -19.22 -9.32
C ASN A 31 -23.77 -19.89 -7.96
N GLU A 32 -23.74 -21.22 -7.89
CA GLU A 32 -23.88 -21.96 -6.63
C GLU A 32 -22.57 -21.92 -5.81
N GLU A 33 -21.42 -21.90 -6.49
CA GLU A 33 -20.11 -21.87 -5.84
C GLU A 33 -19.86 -20.52 -5.13
N LEU A 34 -20.49 -19.42 -5.60
CA LEU A 34 -20.45 -18.12 -4.93
C LEU A 34 -20.93 -18.19 -3.47
N GLY A 35 -21.87 -19.09 -3.15
CA GLY A 35 -22.37 -19.28 -1.79
C GLY A 35 -21.46 -20.14 -0.89
N GLN A 36 -20.37 -20.70 -1.44
CA GLN A 36 -19.49 -21.67 -0.78
C GLN A 36 -18.06 -21.16 -0.63
N ILE A 37 -17.79 -19.91 -1.01
CA ILE A 37 -16.46 -19.30 -0.92
C ILE A 37 -15.98 -19.27 0.53
N GLU A 38 -14.75 -19.75 0.76
CA GLU A 38 -14.08 -19.64 2.06
C GLU A 38 -12.78 -18.84 2.02
N TYR A 39 -12.17 -18.70 0.85
CA TYR A 39 -10.94 -17.92 0.65
C TYR A 39 -11.12 -16.89 -0.46
N ILE A 40 -10.75 -15.64 -0.18
CA ILE A 40 -10.65 -14.57 -1.16
C ILE A 40 -9.19 -14.15 -1.29
N PHE A 41 -8.67 -14.18 -2.51
CA PHE A 41 -7.38 -13.62 -2.88
C PHE A 41 -7.60 -12.29 -3.58
N SER A 42 -7.00 -11.23 -3.06
CA SER A 42 -7.16 -9.88 -3.59
C SER A 42 -5.82 -9.28 -3.94
N ASP A 43 -5.73 -8.55 -5.06
CA ASP A 43 -4.67 -7.55 -5.19
C ASP A 43 -4.97 -6.36 -4.28
N LYS A 44 -3.95 -5.55 -4.01
CA LYS A 44 -4.06 -4.27 -3.31
C LYS A 44 -4.40 -3.14 -4.27
N THR A 45 -3.55 -2.92 -5.27
CA THR A 45 -3.67 -1.79 -6.20
C THR A 45 -4.76 -2.11 -7.24
N GLY A 46 -5.54 -1.09 -7.62
CA GLY A 46 -6.69 -1.24 -8.52
C GLY A 46 -7.89 -2.01 -7.94
N THR A 47 -7.73 -2.62 -6.76
CA THR A 47 -8.75 -3.48 -6.13
C THR A 47 -9.18 -2.98 -4.75
N LEU A 48 -8.25 -2.89 -3.79
CA LEU A 48 -8.54 -2.39 -2.45
C LEU A 48 -8.33 -0.89 -2.38
N ILE A 49 -7.26 -0.40 -3.00
CA ILE A 49 -6.98 1.03 -3.11
C ILE A 49 -7.30 1.54 -4.51
N GLN A 50 -7.72 2.79 -4.55
CA GLN A 50 -7.79 3.60 -5.76
C GLN A 50 -6.36 3.93 -6.20
N ASN A 51 -6.15 4.14 -7.50
CA ASN A 51 -4.86 4.66 -8.00
C ASN A 51 -4.76 6.19 -7.80
N ILE A 52 -5.11 6.65 -6.59
CA ILE A 52 -5.12 8.05 -6.18
C ILE A 52 -4.35 8.14 -4.87
N MET A 53 -3.27 8.92 -4.90
CA MET A 53 -2.52 9.30 -3.71
C MET A 53 -2.93 10.72 -3.32
N THR A 54 -3.39 10.89 -2.09
CA THR A 54 -3.84 12.19 -1.59
C THR A 54 -2.84 12.73 -0.60
N PHE A 55 -2.31 13.93 -0.84
CA PHE A 55 -1.56 14.65 0.17
C PHE A 55 -2.52 15.06 1.28
N ASN A 56 -2.35 14.49 2.47
CA ASN A 56 -3.29 14.70 3.57
C ASN A 56 -2.73 15.72 4.56
N LYS A 57 -1.51 15.49 5.05
CA LYS A 57 -0.89 16.35 6.09
C LYS A 57 0.57 16.64 5.78
N CYS A 58 1.11 17.70 6.37
CA CYS A 58 2.56 17.87 6.43
C CYS A 58 3.04 18.60 7.68
N SER A 59 4.31 18.43 7.98
CA SER A 59 5.03 19.23 8.95
C SER A 59 6.11 20.03 8.22
N ILE A 60 6.19 21.34 8.45
CA ILE A 60 7.23 22.22 7.90
C ILE A 60 7.77 23.06 9.05
N ARG A 61 9.08 23.00 9.30
CA ARG A 61 9.76 23.76 10.36
C ARG A 61 8.99 23.67 11.69
N GLU A 62 8.70 22.44 12.09
CA GLU A 62 8.01 22.12 13.37
C GLU A 62 6.53 22.52 13.44
N LYS A 63 5.98 23.15 12.39
CA LYS A 63 4.54 23.46 12.29
C LYS A 63 3.81 22.32 11.57
N LEU A 64 2.82 21.73 12.22
CA LEU A 64 1.92 20.74 11.63
C LEU A 64 0.79 21.47 10.87
N TYR A 65 0.55 21.02 9.64
CA TYR A 65 -0.53 21.43 8.78
C TYR A 65 -1.45 20.22 8.57
N ASP A 66 -2.67 20.36 9.07
CA ASP A 66 -3.75 19.37 9.02
C ASP A 66 -5.07 20.09 8.70
N TYR A 67 -6.07 19.34 8.25
CA TYR A 67 -7.43 19.86 8.09
C TYR A 67 -8.02 20.17 9.46
N VAL A 68 -8.70 21.32 9.59
CA VAL A 68 -9.48 21.60 10.79
C VAL A 68 -10.80 20.85 10.66
N THR A 69 -11.04 19.89 11.55
CA THR A 69 -12.35 19.24 11.68
C THR A 69 -13.19 19.94 12.74
N ASP A 70 -14.49 20.05 12.52
CA ASP A 70 -15.43 20.48 13.56
C ASP A 70 -15.63 19.37 14.63
N GLU A 71 -16.38 19.68 15.70
CA GLU A 71 -16.71 18.70 16.75
C GLU A 71 -17.51 17.48 16.24
N ALA A 72 -18.02 17.54 15.00
CA ALA A 72 -18.74 16.46 14.33
C ALA A 72 -17.88 15.70 13.30
N GLY A 73 -16.59 16.06 13.15
CA GLY A 73 -15.65 15.42 12.23
C GLY A 73 -15.76 15.88 10.76
N ASN A 74 -16.51 16.95 10.48
CA ASN A 74 -16.59 17.50 9.12
C ASN A 74 -15.39 18.40 8.83
N GLU A 75 -14.84 18.28 7.61
CA GLU A 75 -13.74 19.12 7.13
C GLU A 75 -14.21 20.58 6.96
N ILE A 76 -13.54 21.50 7.66
CA ILE A 76 -13.77 22.94 7.51
C ILE A 76 -12.85 23.46 6.39
N GLN A 77 -13.42 23.86 5.24
CA GLN A 77 -12.71 24.42 4.08
C GLN A 77 -12.27 25.89 4.29
N ASP A 78 -11.82 26.25 5.48
CA ASP A 78 -11.36 27.61 5.78
C ASP A 78 -9.84 27.65 5.58
N THR A 79 -9.39 27.90 4.34
CA THR A 79 -7.96 28.00 3.98
C THR A 79 -7.21 29.09 4.76
N GLU A 80 -7.93 30.05 5.35
CA GLU A 80 -7.38 31.08 6.23
C GLU A 80 -7.18 30.61 7.69
N LYS A 81 -7.69 29.44 8.07
CA LYS A 81 -7.53 28.84 9.41
C LYS A 81 -6.72 27.54 9.40
N LEU A 82 -5.67 27.43 8.58
CA LEU A 82 -4.57 26.55 8.94
C LEU A 82 -3.96 27.11 10.23
N LYS A 83 -4.46 26.66 11.39
CA LYS A 83 -3.83 26.98 12.67
C LYS A 83 -2.49 26.26 12.69
N ALA A 84 -1.42 26.99 12.41
CA ALA A 84 -0.14 26.64 12.98
C ALA A 84 -0.36 26.52 14.49
N ILE A 85 -0.24 25.31 15.03
CA ILE A 85 -0.18 25.12 16.47
C ILE A 85 1.18 25.71 16.86
N GLU A 86 1.19 26.99 17.25
CA GLU A 86 2.40 27.65 17.77
C GLU A 86 2.60 27.19 19.21
N PHE A 87 3.70 26.48 19.44
CA PHE A 87 4.12 26.07 20.77
C PHE A 87 4.78 27.25 21.50
N ASP A 88 4.48 27.37 22.80
CA ASP A 88 4.84 28.49 23.67
C ASP A 88 6.37 28.71 23.73
N GLU A 89 6.80 29.96 23.58
CA GLU A 89 8.19 30.35 23.28
C GLU A 89 9.19 30.18 24.44
N LYS A 90 8.80 29.55 25.55
CA LYS A 90 9.56 29.57 26.81
C LYS A 90 10.50 28.39 27.04
N GLU A 91 10.59 27.42 26.13
CA GLU A 91 11.56 26.32 26.19
C GLU A 91 12.47 26.30 24.95
N LYS A 92 13.11 27.43 24.64
CA LYS A 92 14.16 27.52 23.63
C LYS A 92 15.51 27.13 24.25
N ASP A 93 15.88 25.86 24.11
CA ASP A 93 17.26 25.39 24.27
C ASP A 93 17.91 25.28 22.88
N ASP A 94 19.18 25.68 22.76
CA ASP A 94 19.93 25.86 21.49
C ASP A 94 20.17 24.57 20.67
N TYR A 95 19.59 23.45 21.10
CA TYR A 95 19.52 22.20 20.36
C TYR A 95 18.10 21.63 20.39
N PHE A 96 17.35 21.93 19.33
CA PHE A 96 16.41 21.00 18.69
C PHE A 96 15.20 20.52 19.54
N GLN A 97 14.11 21.29 19.56
CA GLN A 97 12.80 20.89 20.13
C GLN A 97 11.70 21.70 19.38
N TRP A 98 10.85 21.17 18.51
CA TRP A 98 10.02 19.94 18.60
C TRP A 98 9.73 19.35 17.20
N TYR A 99 10.09 18.08 16.97
CA TYR A 99 9.29 17.19 16.13
C TYR A 99 8.35 16.44 17.09
N ASN A 100 7.07 16.28 16.73
CA ASN A 100 6.07 15.53 17.48
C ASN A 100 6.72 14.48 18.42
N GLN A 101 6.61 14.63 19.74
CA GLN A 101 7.32 13.79 20.74
C GLN A 101 7.21 12.29 20.43
N ILE A 102 6.09 11.87 19.85
CA ILE A 102 5.82 10.50 19.41
C ILE A 102 6.82 10.05 18.33
N LEU A 103 7.16 10.94 17.39
CA LEU A 103 8.00 10.75 16.19
C LEU A 103 9.49 10.71 16.50
N LEU A 104 9.94 11.54 17.43
CA LEU A 104 11.29 11.47 17.97
C LEU A 104 11.47 10.25 18.90
N ASP A 105 10.46 9.90 19.71
CA ASP A 105 10.51 8.72 20.56
C ASP A 105 10.53 7.41 19.75
N ALA A 106 9.83 7.33 18.62
CA ALA A 106 9.89 6.17 17.73
C ALA A 106 11.27 5.98 17.07
N ILE A 107 11.93 7.09 16.70
CA ILE A 107 13.27 7.08 16.11
C ILE A 107 14.34 6.80 17.18
N LYS A 108 14.21 7.37 18.38
CA LYS A 108 15.17 7.21 19.50
C LYS A 108 15.03 5.88 20.24
N ASN A 109 13.80 5.38 20.43
CA ASN A 109 13.53 4.13 21.15
C ASN A 109 13.45 2.91 20.22
N ASN A 110 13.67 3.09 18.90
CA ASN A 110 13.54 2.04 17.88
C ASN A 110 12.16 1.35 17.91
N ASP A 111 11.14 2.11 18.35
CA ASP A 111 9.79 1.64 18.62
C ASP A 111 8.92 1.95 17.41
N LYS A 112 9.06 1.09 16.38
CA LYS A 112 8.41 1.23 15.06
C LYS A 112 6.88 1.15 15.14
N ASP A 113 6.33 0.72 16.26
CA ASP A 113 4.92 0.39 16.40
C ASP A 113 4.01 1.59 16.73
N LYS A 114 4.57 2.76 17.10
CA LYS A 114 3.77 3.97 17.43
C LYS A 114 3.33 4.80 16.21
N PHE A 115 3.86 4.54 15.01
CA PHE A 115 3.44 5.20 13.75
C PHE A 115 2.56 4.33 12.85
N VAL A 116 2.26 3.10 13.28
CA VAL A 116 1.39 2.18 12.54
C VAL A 116 -0.10 2.52 12.77
N THR A 117 -0.41 3.61 13.46
CA THR A 117 -1.79 3.96 13.84
C THR A 117 -2.53 4.84 12.84
N GLU A 118 -1.84 5.47 11.88
CA GLU A 118 -2.49 6.23 10.79
C GLU A 118 -1.95 5.76 9.42
N ASP A 119 -2.85 5.44 8.49
CA ASP A 119 -2.59 4.76 7.20
C ASP A 119 -1.88 5.64 6.15
N PHE A 120 -0.88 6.43 6.54
CA PHE A 120 -0.16 7.36 5.67
C PHE A 120 1.24 6.90 5.27
N ARG A 121 1.58 7.06 3.99
CA ARG A 121 2.97 7.04 3.50
C ARG A 121 3.66 8.33 3.91
N THR A 122 4.72 8.22 4.70
CA THR A 122 5.49 9.38 5.15
C THR A 122 6.77 9.58 4.35
N LEU A 123 7.02 10.78 3.83
CA LEU A 123 8.31 11.19 3.26
C LEU A 123 8.93 12.31 4.08
N TYR A 124 10.26 12.30 4.23
CA TYR A 124 11.00 13.33 4.96
C TYR A 124 11.74 14.25 3.99
N LEU A 125 11.68 15.56 4.24
CA LEU A 125 12.44 16.56 3.51
C LEU A 125 13.56 17.08 4.40
N ALA A 126 14.80 16.90 3.97
CA ALA A 126 15.99 17.40 4.64
C ALA A 126 16.89 18.17 3.66
N TYR A 127 17.65 19.12 4.16
CA TYR A 127 18.55 19.95 3.35
C TYR A 127 19.89 20.15 4.05
N ARG A 128 20.93 20.45 3.27
CA ARG A 128 22.21 20.95 3.76
C ARG A 128 22.65 22.10 2.87
N GLU A 129 23.12 23.16 3.50
CA GLU A 129 23.77 24.26 2.79
C GLU A 129 25.21 23.86 2.50
N LEU A 130 25.61 24.02 1.24
CA LEU A 130 26.96 23.70 0.77
C LEU A 130 27.72 24.99 0.49
N ASN A 131 28.98 25.02 0.92
CA ASN A 131 29.87 26.11 0.57
C ASN A 131 30.37 25.93 -0.87
N GLU A 132 30.77 27.03 -1.52
CA GLU A 132 31.15 26.98 -2.94
C GLU A 132 32.34 26.04 -3.22
N SER A 133 33.30 25.95 -2.29
CA SER A 133 34.45 25.04 -2.40
C SER A 133 34.02 23.57 -2.32
N GLU A 134 33.16 23.23 -1.36
CA GLU A 134 32.64 21.85 -1.20
C GLU A 134 31.82 21.43 -2.42
N TYR A 135 30.98 22.34 -2.93
CA TYR A 135 30.19 22.09 -4.14
C TYR A 135 31.08 21.87 -5.35
N ARG A 136 32.13 22.67 -5.55
CA ARG A 136 33.07 22.50 -6.67
C ARG A 136 33.77 21.15 -6.61
N GLU A 137 34.31 20.78 -5.45
CA GLU A 137 34.98 19.48 -5.24
C GLU A 137 34.02 18.31 -5.53
N TRP A 138 32.81 18.35 -4.98
CA TRP A 138 31.80 17.35 -5.25
C TRP A 138 31.39 17.30 -6.73
N SER A 139 31.21 18.44 -7.37
CA SER A 139 30.80 18.53 -8.78
C SER A 139 31.85 17.93 -9.71
N GLU A 140 33.14 18.15 -9.45
CA GLU A 140 34.23 17.53 -10.20
C GLU A 140 34.21 16.01 -10.02
N LYS A 141 34.08 15.53 -8.77
CA LYS A 141 34.00 14.10 -8.47
C LYS A 141 32.76 13.45 -9.12
N MET A 142 31.62 14.12 -9.11
CA MET A 142 30.38 13.65 -9.75
C MET A 142 30.53 13.59 -11.27
N ASN A 143 31.18 14.58 -11.89
CA ASN A 143 31.47 14.57 -13.32
C ASN A 143 32.44 13.44 -13.71
N GLN A 144 33.46 13.18 -12.89
CA GLN A 144 34.37 12.04 -13.08
C GLN A 144 33.65 10.71 -12.90
N ALA A 145 32.73 10.61 -11.92
CA ALA A 145 31.93 9.42 -11.71
C ALA A 145 31.01 9.15 -12.91
N ASN A 146 30.32 10.17 -13.43
CA ASN A 146 29.43 10.06 -14.58
C ASN A 146 30.14 9.70 -15.90
N THR A 147 31.36 10.19 -16.10
CA THR A 147 32.17 9.89 -17.30
C THR A 147 32.94 8.58 -17.20
N SER A 148 32.91 7.90 -16.04
CA SER A 148 33.59 6.63 -15.82
C SER A 148 32.95 5.50 -16.61
N MET A 149 33.76 4.79 -17.41
CA MET A 149 33.35 3.57 -18.12
C MET A 149 33.29 2.34 -17.20
N GLU A 150 33.97 2.39 -16.04
CA GLU A 150 34.04 1.30 -15.07
C GLU A 150 33.34 1.69 -13.76
N LYS A 151 32.57 0.77 -13.17
CA LYS A 151 31.94 0.90 -11.85
C LYS A 151 31.19 2.23 -11.63
N ARG A 152 30.57 2.75 -12.68
CA ARG A 152 29.88 4.07 -12.67
C ARG A 152 28.86 4.20 -11.55
N GLU A 153 28.04 3.17 -11.34
CA GLU A 153 26.99 3.18 -10.30
C GLU A 153 27.57 3.29 -8.89
N GLU A 154 28.66 2.56 -8.61
CA GLU A 154 29.37 2.61 -7.32
C GLU A 154 29.98 4.01 -7.10
N LYS A 155 30.67 4.55 -8.10
CA LYS A 155 31.29 5.90 -8.01
C LYS A 155 30.27 7.01 -7.82
N VAL A 156 29.11 6.90 -8.47
CA VAL A 156 27.99 7.84 -8.32
C VAL A 156 27.36 7.71 -6.93
N LYS A 157 27.26 6.50 -6.38
CA LYS A 157 26.79 6.31 -5.00
C LYS A 157 27.75 6.96 -3.99
N ASP A 158 29.05 6.77 -4.18
CA ASP A 158 30.09 7.33 -3.31
C ASP A 158 30.12 8.87 -3.35
N SER A 159 29.78 9.48 -4.49
CA SER A 159 29.66 10.95 -4.58
C SER A 159 28.40 11.47 -3.89
N TYR A 160 27.29 10.73 -3.89
CA TYR A 160 26.10 11.09 -3.11
C TYR A 160 26.36 10.97 -1.60
N GLU A 161 26.97 9.87 -1.12
CA GLU A 161 27.27 9.67 0.31
C GLU A 161 28.17 10.78 0.89
N GLN A 162 29.07 11.34 0.07
CA GLN A 162 29.91 12.47 0.46
C GLN A 162 29.11 13.74 0.76
N ILE A 163 27.94 13.94 0.14
CA ILE A 163 27.13 15.15 0.37
C ILE A 163 25.90 14.92 1.23
N GLU A 164 25.35 13.70 1.26
CA GLU A 164 24.18 13.28 2.03
C GLU A 164 24.49 12.98 3.52
N ASN A 165 25.42 13.73 4.10
CA ASN A 165 25.68 13.71 5.54
C ASN A 165 25.27 15.04 6.17
N HIS A 166 25.06 15.03 7.50
CA HIS A 166 24.74 16.23 8.29
C HIS A 166 23.55 17.04 7.76
N LEU A 167 22.56 16.38 7.16
CA LEU A 167 21.33 17.00 6.68
C LEU A 167 20.50 17.55 7.86
N LYS A 168 19.96 18.76 7.69
CA LYS A 168 18.97 19.36 8.58
C LYS A 168 17.58 18.97 8.10
N LEU A 169 16.81 18.32 8.96
CA LEU A 169 15.42 18.00 8.65
C LEU A 169 14.60 19.30 8.59
N ASN A 170 13.84 19.48 7.51
CA ASN A 170 12.97 20.64 7.28
C ASN A 170 11.49 20.32 7.46
N GLY A 171 11.10 19.06 7.23
CA GLY A 171 9.70 18.66 7.32
C GLY A 171 9.43 17.21 6.94
N ALA A 172 8.16 16.83 7.03
CA ALA A 172 7.67 15.53 6.58
C ALA A 172 6.30 15.70 5.90
N THR A 173 5.98 14.82 4.95
CA THR A 173 4.66 14.74 4.32
C THR A 173 3.97 13.46 4.73
N ALA A 174 2.65 13.48 4.79
CA ALA A 174 1.79 12.32 5.01
C ALA A 174 0.86 12.18 3.79
N ILE A 175 1.09 11.13 3.00
CA ILE A 175 0.39 10.85 1.76
C ILE A 175 -0.48 9.61 1.96
N GLU A 176 -1.77 9.73 1.73
CA GLU A 176 -2.73 8.65 1.87
C GLU A 176 -2.85 7.85 0.57
N ASP A 177 -2.84 6.51 0.69
CA ASP A 177 -3.34 5.63 -0.35
C ASP A 177 -4.84 5.44 -0.15
N LYS A 178 -5.67 6.11 -0.97
CA LYS A 178 -7.12 6.10 -0.75
C LYS A 178 -7.71 4.71 -1.05
N LEU A 179 -8.46 4.14 -0.10
CA LEU A 179 -9.23 2.91 -0.32
C LEU A 179 -10.41 3.15 -1.26
N GLN A 180 -10.88 2.10 -1.96
CA GLN A 180 -12.18 2.18 -2.63
C GLN A 180 -13.31 2.31 -1.60
N ASP A 181 -14.41 2.95 -2.00
CA ASP A 181 -15.53 3.20 -1.10
C ASP A 181 -16.14 1.88 -0.60
N GLY A 182 -16.36 1.79 0.71
CA GLY A 182 -16.96 0.61 1.32
C GLY A 182 -16.03 -0.58 1.54
N VAL A 183 -14.75 -0.51 1.15
CA VAL A 183 -13.79 -1.62 1.33
C VAL A 183 -13.67 -2.06 2.79
N PRO A 184 -13.49 -1.17 3.79
CA PRO A 184 -13.42 -1.58 5.19
C PRO A 184 -14.66 -2.34 5.66
N GLN A 185 -15.86 -1.84 5.32
CA GLN A 185 -17.14 -2.45 5.67
C GLN A 185 -17.34 -3.79 4.96
N CYS A 186 -16.88 -3.90 3.71
CA CYS A 186 -16.91 -5.14 2.95
C CYS A 186 -16.02 -6.21 3.59
N ILE A 187 -14.76 -5.89 3.89
CA ILE A 187 -13.81 -6.78 4.57
C ILE A 187 -14.37 -7.25 5.92
N GLU A 188 -14.96 -6.35 6.69
CA GLU A 188 -15.59 -6.70 7.97
C GLU A 188 -16.74 -7.70 7.80
N ARG A 189 -17.63 -7.48 6.82
CA ARG A 189 -18.75 -8.39 6.53
C ARG A 189 -18.26 -9.77 6.08
N LEU A 190 -17.25 -9.82 5.22
CA LEU A 190 -16.64 -11.07 4.76
C LEU A 190 -15.98 -11.82 5.92
N ALA A 191 -15.25 -11.12 6.77
CA ALA A 191 -14.62 -11.72 7.96
C ALA A 191 -15.67 -12.27 8.94
N ARG A 192 -16.79 -11.56 9.15
CA ARG A 192 -17.91 -12.04 9.97
C ARG A 192 -18.61 -13.27 9.37
N ALA A 193 -18.61 -13.39 8.04
CA ALA A 193 -19.09 -14.58 7.33
C ALA A 193 -18.11 -15.76 7.39
N GLY A 194 -16.94 -15.60 8.03
CA GLY A 194 -15.91 -16.64 8.15
C GLY A 194 -15.02 -16.79 6.92
N ILE A 195 -15.10 -15.86 5.97
CA ILE A 195 -14.27 -15.87 4.75
C ILE A 195 -12.88 -15.32 5.09
N LYS A 196 -11.84 -16.09 4.74
CA LYS A 196 -10.43 -15.71 4.94
C LYS A 196 -9.94 -14.90 3.75
N ILE A 197 -9.27 -13.78 4.04
CA ILE A 197 -8.80 -12.86 3.00
C ILE A 197 -7.28 -12.88 2.93
N TRP A 198 -6.74 -13.10 1.74
CA TRP A 198 -5.31 -13.10 1.45
C TRP A 198 -5.02 -11.99 0.44
N VAL A 199 -4.25 -10.99 0.85
CA VAL A 199 -3.83 -9.90 -0.04
C VAL A 199 -2.49 -10.25 -0.65
N LEU A 200 -2.42 -10.35 -1.98
CA LEU A 200 -1.20 -10.67 -2.73
C LEU A 200 -0.78 -9.43 -3.50
N THR A 201 0.21 -8.68 -3.01
CA THR A 201 0.55 -7.36 -3.53
C THR A 201 1.97 -7.23 -4.06
N GLY A 202 2.11 -6.40 -5.10
CA GLY A 202 3.35 -6.09 -5.78
C GLY A 202 3.46 -6.78 -7.14
N ASP A 203 4.52 -6.41 -7.84
CA ASP A 203 4.88 -6.86 -9.20
C ASP A 203 6.34 -7.33 -9.29
N LYS A 204 7.15 -7.05 -8.25
CA LYS A 204 8.57 -7.38 -8.17
C LYS A 204 8.83 -8.56 -7.24
N ILE A 205 9.89 -9.32 -7.53
CA ILE A 205 10.25 -10.51 -6.77
C ILE A 205 10.76 -10.17 -5.37
N GLY A 206 10.06 -10.68 -4.36
CA GLY A 206 10.48 -10.71 -2.97
C GLY A 206 11.15 -12.04 -2.62
N GLN A 207 12.18 -12.00 -1.79
CA GLN A 207 12.88 -13.22 -1.36
C GLN A 207 12.02 -14.08 -0.41
N ALA A 208 11.22 -13.46 0.46
CA ALA A 208 10.45 -14.17 1.48
C ALA A 208 9.47 -15.19 0.89
N LEU A 209 8.62 -14.77 -0.04
CA LEU A 209 7.65 -15.67 -0.66
C LEU A 209 8.34 -16.70 -1.55
N ARG A 210 9.47 -16.34 -2.19
CA ARG A 210 10.27 -17.30 -2.97
C ARG A 210 10.68 -18.49 -2.12
N TYR A 211 11.26 -18.25 -0.94
CA TYR A 211 11.65 -19.33 -0.02
C TYR A 211 10.42 -20.06 0.55
N ALA A 212 9.34 -19.35 0.87
CA ALA A 212 8.13 -19.96 1.40
C ALA A 212 7.47 -20.95 0.41
N LEU A 213 7.58 -20.69 -0.89
CA LEU A 213 7.03 -21.56 -1.94
C LEU A 213 7.96 -22.73 -2.35
N GLU A 214 9.18 -22.81 -1.80
CA GLU A 214 10.06 -23.96 -2.02
C GLU A 214 9.49 -25.23 -1.36
N ASN A 215 9.68 -26.41 -1.99
CA ASN A 215 9.05 -27.68 -1.61
C ASN A 215 9.18 -28.05 -0.12
N LYS A 216 10.26 -27.66 0.55
CA LYS A 216 10.49 -27.95 1.97
C LYS A 216 9.61 -27.13 2.91
N LEU A 217 9.22 -25.91 2.51
CA LEU A 217 8.50 -24.96 3.35
C LEU A 217 7.08 -24.71 2.89
N LYS A 218 6.74 -25.03 1.63
CA LYS A 218 5.43 -24.80 1.01
C LYS A 218 4.25 -25.25 1.88
N MET A 219 4.33 -26.47 2.45
CA MET A 219 3.26 -26.99 3.32
C MET A 219 3.20 -26.30 4.68
N LYS A 220 4.35 -25.92 5.26
CA LYS A 220 4.38 -25.15 6.51
C LYS A 220 3.84 -23.73 6.31
N PHE A 221 4.15 -23.13 5.16
CA PHE A 221 3.59 -21.83 4.78
C PHE A 221 2.06 -21.91 4.65
N LEU A 222 1.55 -22.94 3.98
CA LEU A 222 0.12 -23.18 3.87
C LEU A 222 -0.52 -23.35 5.25
N GLU A 223 -0.02 -24.28 6.07
CA GLU A 223 -0.56 -24.57 7.41
C GLU A 223 -0.62 -23.31 8.28
N ARG A 224 0.45 -22.51 8.30
CA ARG A 224 0.49 -21.26 9.07
C ARG A 224 -0.42 -20.20 8.48
N GLY A 225 -0.44 -20.06 7.16
CA GLY A 225 -1.29 -19.08 6.47
C GLY A 225 -2.78 -19.36 6.69
N THR A 226 -3.20 -20.63 6.67
CA THR A 226 -4.61 -21.00 6.83
C THR A 226 -5.08 -20.88 8.28
N MET A 227 -4.18 -20.90 9.27
CA MET A 227 -4.52 -20.56 10.66
C MET A 227 -4.80 -19.06 10.86
N CYS A 228 -4.28 -18.20 10.00
CA CYS A 228 -4.46 -16.75 10.10
C CYS A 228 -5.84 -16.31 9.60
N LYS A 229 -6.41 -15.28 10.24
CA LYS A 229 -7.66 -14.65 9.78
C LYS A 229 -7.46 -13.87 8.47
N ALA A 230 -6.30 -13.25 8.32
CA ALA A 230 -5.86 -12.55 7.14
C ALA A 230 -4.37 -12.80 6.89
N VAL A 231 -3.97 -12.82 5.62
CA VAL A 231 -2.57 -12.98 5.20
C VAL A 231 -2.23 -11.89 4.19
N VAL A 232 -1.06 -11.28 4.31
CA VAL A 232 -0.55 -10.32 3.34
C VAL A 232 0.79 -10.83 2.79
N CYS A 233 0.83 -11.07 1.49
CA CYS A 233 2.05 -11.41 0.76
C CYS A 233 2.50 -10.17 -0.01
N CYS A 234 3.68 -9.65 0.32
CA CYS A 234 4.24 -8.46 -0.31
C CYS A 234 5.35 -8.83 -1.30
N ARG A 235 5.57 -7.97 -2.32
CA ARG A 235 6.60 -8.17 -3.37
C ARG A 235 6.40 -9.54 -4.04
N VAL A 236 5.20 -9.74 -4.55
CA VAL A 236 4.78 -10.99 -5.20
C VAL A 236 4.81 -10.77 -6.71
N THR A 237 5.47 -11.64 -7.48
CA THR A 237 5.36 -11.57 -8.94
C THR A 237 4.01 -12.13 -9.41
N LEU A 238 3.60 -11.81 -10.64
CA LEU A 238 2.35 -12.32 -11.22
C LEU A 238 2.23 -13.86 -11.10
N LEU A 239 3.32 -14.56 -11.43
CA LEU A 239 3.38 -16.02 -11.32
C LEU A 239 3.25 -16.50 -9.86
N GLN A 240 3.87 -15.81 -8.91
CA GLN A 240 3.78 -16.17 -7.50
C GLN A 240 2.38 -15.97 -6.95
N LYS A 241 1.64 -14.94 -7.40
CA LYS A 241 0.22 -14.76 -7.03
C LYS A 241 -0.57 -16.03 -7.39
N ALA A 242 -0.47 -16.49 -8.64
CA ALA A 242 -1.12 -17.71 -9.10
C ALA A 242 -0.65 -18.97 -8.35
N GLN A 243 0.64 -19.09 -8.04
CA GLN A 243 1.18 -20.23 -7.28
C GLN A 243 0.61 -20.32 -5.85
N VAL A 244 0.35 -19.18 -5.20
CA VAL A 244 -0.27 -19.14 -3.87
C VAL A 244 -1.73 -19.59 -3.95
N VAL A 245 -2.49 -19.06 -4.91
CA VAL A 245 -3.89 -19.49 -5.14
C VAL A 245 -3.96 -20.99 -5.39
N GLU A 246 -3.09 -21.51 -6.28
CA GLU A 246 -3.02 -22.93 -6.60
C GLU A 246 -2.69 -23.79 -5.37
N LEU A 247 -1.73 -23.35 -4.55
CA LEU A 247 -1.36 -24.06 -3.34
C LEU A 247 -2.54 -24.22 -2.38
N VAL A 248 -3.27 -23.13 -2.10
CA VAL A 248 -4.44 -23.19 -1.21
C VAL A 248 -5.54 -24.03 -1.86
N MET A 249 -5.83 -23.79 -3.14
CA MET A 249 -6.86 -24.49 -3.89
C MET A 249 -6.68 -26.02 -3.88
N GLN A 250 -5.46 -26.50 -4.15
CA GLN A 250 -5.17 -27.93 -4.27
C GLN A 250 -5.18 -28.67 -2.92
N ASN A 251 -4.99 -27.96 -1.80
CA ASN A 251 -4.74 -28.60 -0.50
C ASN A 251 -5.88 -28.40 0.50
N GLU A 252 -6.59 -27.27 0.48
CA GLU A 252 -7.67 -27.00 1.43
C GLU A 252 -9.02 -27.59 1.01
N LYS A 253 -9.19 -27.99 -0.27
CA LYS A 253 -10.46 -28.50 -0.84
C LYS A 253 -11.66 -27.57 -0.58
N LYS A 254 -11.41 -26.27 -0.61
CA LYS A 254 -12.40 -25.21 -0.36
C LYS A 254 -12.51 -24.31 -1.57
N ILE A 255 -13.67 -23.70 -1.77
CA ILE A 255 -13.89 -22.78 -2.88
C ILE A 255 -13.09 -21.50 -2.65
N THR A 256 -12.34 -21.12 -3.68
CA THR A 256 -11.45 -19.98 -3.70
C THR A 256 -11.95 -18.98 -4.72
N LEU A 257 -11.98 -17.70 -4.33
CA LEU A 257 -12.24 -16.59 -5.22
C LEU A 257 -10.98 -15.74 -5.36
N ALA A 258 -10.66 -15.31 -6.56
CA ALA A 258 -9.63 -14.30 -6.80
C ALA A 258 -10.26 -13.05 -7.42
N ILE A 259 -9.95 -11.89 -6.85
CA ILE A 259 -10.39 -10.58 -7.32
C ILE A 259 -9.19 -9.71 -7.69
N GLY A 260 -9.28 -9.04 -8.82
CA GLY A 260 -8.24 -8.15 -9.32
C GLY A 260 -8.82 -7.00 -10.14
N GLY A 261 -8.07 -5.90 -10.23
CA GLY A 261 -8.50 -4.65 -10.83
C GLY A 261 -7.41 -3.94 -11.63
N ASP A 262 -6.15 -4.36 -11.50
CA ASP A 262 -5.00 -3.83 -12.26
C ASP A 262 -4.85 -4.56 -13.63
N GLY A 263 -5.97 -4.92 -14.26
CA GLY A 263 -6.01 -5.51 -15.59
C GLY A 263 -5.19 -6.81 -15.75
N ALA A 264 -4.17 -6.76 -16.62
CA ALA A 264 -3.38 -7.92 -17.03
C ALA A 264 -2.60 -8.60 -15.89
N ASN A 265 -2.30 -7.86 -14.82
CA ASN A 265 -1.51 -8.35 -13.70
C ASN A 265 -2.24 -9.42 -12.87
N ASP A 266 -3.57 -9.37 -12.82
CA ASP A 266 -4.35 -10.26 -11.97
C ASP A 266 -4.93 -11.47 -12.73
N VAL A 267 -4.86 -11.47 -14.06
CA VAL A 267 -5.43 -12.51 -14.92
C VAL A 267 -4.97 -13.91 -14.51
N SER A 268 -3.67 -14.08 -14.24
CA SER A 268 -3.11 -15.39 -13.86
C SER A 268 -3.63 -15.90 -12.51
N MET A 269 -3.89 -14.99 -11.57
CA MET A 269 -4.44 -15.30 -10.26
C MET A 269 -5.94 -15.61 -10.37
N ILE A 270 -6.68 -14.78 -11.12
CA ILE A 270 -8.12 -14.92 -11.41
C ILE A 270 -8.42 -16.25 -12.10
N GLN A 271 -7.64 -16.61 -13.12
CA GLN A 271 -7.82 -17.86 -13.87
C GLN A 271 -7.48 -19.11 -13.06
N LYS A 272 -6.67 -18.98 -12.00
CA LYS A 272 -6.26 -20.12 -11.18
C LYS A 272 -7.27 -20.44 -10.07
N ALA A 273 -8.03 -19.46 -9.59
CA ALA A 273 -9.06 -19.67 -8.58
C ALA A 273 -10.28 -20.42 -9.16
N HIS A 274 -11.13 -20.96 -8.30
CA HIS A 274 -12.41 -21.53 -8.74
C HIS A 274 -13.32 -20.44 -9.33
N ILE A 275 -13.32 -19.26 -8.69
CA ILE A 275 -14.11 -18.10 -9.11
C ILE A 275 -13.18 -16.92 -9.35
N GLY A 276 -13.33 -16.29 -10.50
CA GLY A 276 -12.61 -15.08 -10.87
C GLY A 276 -13.53 -13.85 -10.91
N VAL A 277 -13.12 -12.77 -10.27
CA VAL A 277 -13.79 -11.47 -10.34
C VAL A 277 -12.82 -10.42 -10.87
N GLY A 278 -13.17 -9.78 -11.98
CA GLY A 278 -12.47 -8.62 -12.49
C GLY A 278 -13.19 -7.35 -12.09
N ILE A 279 -12.46 -6.36 -11.59
CA ILE A 279 -12.96 -5.00 -11.40
C ILE A 279 -12.77 -4.25 -12.71
N SER A 280 -13.86 -3.67 -13.20
CA SER A 280 -13.87 -2.82 -14.39
C SER A 280 -13.37 -1.41 -14.03
N GLY A 281 -12.11 -1.14 -14.35
CA GLY A 281 -11.51 0.20 -14.30
C GLY A 281 -11.49 0.89 -15.67
N GLN A 282 -11.38 2.22 -15.67
CA GLN A 282 -10.75 2.95 -16.76
C GLN A 282 -9.27 3.06 -16.39
N GLU A 283 -8.43 2.16 -16.89
CA GLU A 283 -6.99 2.46 -16.96
C GLU A 283 -6.74 3.61 -17.94
#